data_AF-A0A2S2NSD3-F1
#
_entry.id   AF-A0A2S2NSD3-F1
#
_cell.length_a   1.000
_cell.length_b   1.000
_cell.length_c   1.000
_cell.angle_alpha   90.00
_cell.angle_beta   90.00
_cell.angle_gamma   90.00
#
_symmetry.space_group_name_H-M   'P 1'
#
loop_
_entity.id
_entity.type
_entity.pdbx_description
1 polymer ?
#
loop_
_entity_poly.entity_id
_entity_poly.type
_entity_poly.pdbx_seq_one_letter_code
_entity_poly.pdbx_strand_id
1 'polypeptide(L)'
;TIHIALKNTVINVFKEKDRYIMLTNNHIVIVQHIVQPQNKPSTPNLIVKQFLNCYEFGNTPLSSFEIGVYVVDTTKMSEPYCINLTDIKYKCFFIGLTKNLALISSLCHSDS
;
A
#
# COMPACT_ATOMS: atom_id res chain seq x y z
N THR A 1 3.72 8.52 -18.67
CA THR A 1 3.18 8.07 -17.37
C THR A 1 3.87 6.78 -16.98
N ILE A 2 4.63 6.76 -15.89
CA ILE A 2 5.38 5.57 -15.46
C ILE A 2 4.40 4.64 -14.73
N HIS A 3 4.20 3.44 -15.26
CA HIS A 3 3.44 2.36 -14.62
C HIS A 3 4.39 1.22 -14.32
N ILE A 4 4.36 0.72 -13.08
CA ILE A 4 5.16 -0.44 -12.67
C ILE A 4 4.20 -1.61 -12.51
N ALA A 5 4.42 -2.66 -13.30
CA ALA A 5 3.78 -3.95 -13.14
C ALA A 5 4.68 -4.82 -12.26
N LEU A 6 4.25 -5.05 -11.02
CA LEU A 6 4.75 -6.14 -10.20
C LEU A 6 3.88 -7.36 -10.49
N LYS A 7 4.39 -8.59 -10.26
CA LYS A 7 3.59 -9.81 -10.45
C LYS A 7 2.24 -9.62 -9.71
N ASN A 8 1.14 -9.60 -10.45
CA ASN A 8 -0.24 -9.38 -9.99
C ASN A 8 -0.59 -8.00 -9.35
N THR A 9 0.28 -6.98 -9.42
CA THR A 9 0.01 -5.65 -8.84
C THR A 9 0.38 -4.49 -9.77
N VAL A 10 -0.56 -3.57 -9.99
CA VAL A 10 -0.34 -2.31 -10.72
C VAL A 10 -0.30 -1.15 -9.73
N ILE A 11 0.77 -0.36 -9.75
CA ILE A 11 0.90 0.90 -9.00
C ILE A 11 0.68 2.07 -9.95
N ASN A 12 -0.25 2.97 -9.60
CA ASN A 12 -0.56 4.17 -10.38
C ASN A 12 -0.94 5.33 -9.46
N VAL A 13 -0.05 6.32 -9.35
CA VAL A 13 -0.24 7.50 -8.48
C VAL A 13 -1.43 8.38 -8.86
N PHE A 14 -1.96 8.24 -10.07
CA PHE A 14 -3.13 9.00 -10.55
C PHE A 14 -4.47 8.28 -10.31
N LYS A 15 -4.45 6.99 -9.93
CA LYS A 15 -5.66 6.21 -9.62
C LYS A 15 -5.66 5.85 -8.15
N GLU A 16 -6.58 6.42 -7.39
CA GLU A 16 -6.64 6.26 -5.93
C GLU A 16 -6.50 4.80 -5.47
N LYS A 17 -7.29 3.89 -6.05
CA LYS A 17 -7.26 2.44 -5.74
C LYS A 17 -5.92 1.73 -5.98
N ASP A 18 -4.99 2.34 -6.72
CA ASP A 18 -3.70 1.76 -7.11
C ASP A 18 -2.52 2.39 -6.36
N ARG A 19 -2.80 3.20 -5.32
CA ARG A 19 -1.79 3.92 -4.51
C ARG A 19 -1.43 3.24 -3.20
N TYR A 20 -2.15 2.23 -2.77
CA TYR A 20 -2.03 1.68 -1.43
C TYR A 20 -1.38 0.31 -1.44
N ILE A 21 -0.36 0.13 -0.60
CA ILE A 21 0.45 -1.10 -0.50
C ILE A 21 0.80 -1.39 0.96
N MET A 22 0.98 -2.67 1.29
CA MET A 22 1.51 -3.13 2.57
C MET A 22 2.95 -3.60 2.39
N LEU A 23 3.83 -3.16 3.28
CA LEU A 23 5.24 -3.51 3.28
C LEU A 23 5.51 -4.83 4.03
N THR A 24 6.69 -5.40 3.86
CA THR A 24 7.11 -6.67 4.51
C THR A 24 7.12 -6.60 6.03
N ASN A 25 7.31 -5.41 6.60
CA ASN A 25 7.18 -5.13 8.04
C ASN A 25 5.74 -4.86 8.49
N ASN A 26 4.74 -5.17 7.66
CA ASN A 26 3.32 -4.95 7.88
C ASN A 26 2.89 -3.47 7.99
N HIS A 27 3.76 -2.51 7.69
CA HIS A 27 3.34 -1.10 7.58
C HIS A 27 2.48 -0.90 6.34
N ILE A 28 1.45 -0.08 6.49
CA ILE A 28 0.57 0.32 5.38
C ILE A 28 0.98 1.72 4.92
N VAL A 29 1.16 1.89 3.61
CA VAL A 29 1.63 3.14 3.03
C VAL A 29 0.82 3.56 1.81
N ILE A 30 0.81 4.86 1.54
CA ILE A 30 0.29 5.47 0.32
C ILE A 30 1.45 5.96 -0.55
N VAL A 31 1.48 5.50 -1.80
CA VAL A 31 2.45 5.95 -2.81
C VAL A 31 2.10 7.37 -3.27
N GLN A 32 3.07 8.26 -3.15
CA GLN A 32 2.99 9.66 -3.62
C GLN A 32 3.63 9.81 -4.99
N HIS A 33 4.83 9.22 -5.17
CA HIS A 33 5.59 9.34 -6.41
C HIS A 33 6.29 8.03 -6.77
N ILE A 34 6.45 7.83 -8.08
CA ILE A 34 7.30 6.81 -8.67
C ILE A 34 8.53 7.53 -9.23
N VAL A 35 9.72 7.15 -8.78
CA VAL A 35 10.98 7.81 -9.15
C VAL A 35 11.88 6.80 -9.82
N GLN A 36 12.46 7.17 -10.97
CA GLN A 36 13.48 6.36 -11.63
C GLN A 36 14.87 6.91 -11.29
N PRO A 37 15.69 6.21 -10.49
CA PRO A 37 17.04 6.66 -10.18
C PRO A 37 17.91 6.67 -11.45
N GLN A 38 18.65 7.75 -11.69
CA GLN A 38 19.56 7.84 -12.85
C GLN A 38 20.66 6.75 -12.81
N ASN A 39 21.11 6.38 -11.62
CA ASN A 39 22.17 5.39 -11.42
C ASN A 39 21.68 3.92 -11.47
N LYS A 40 20.35 3.69 -11.43
CA LYS A 40 19.74 2.35 -11.51
C LYS A 40 18.43 2.42 -12.31
N PRO A 41 18.51 2.62 -13.64
CA PRO A 41 17.34 2.85 -14.49
C PRO A 41 16.41 1.63 -14.63
N SER A 42 16.82 0.44 -14.17
CA SER A 42 15.99 -0.77 -14.16
C SER A 42 15.20 -0.99 -12.87
N THR A 43 15.50 -0.24 -11.79
CA THR A 43 14.86 -0.43 -10.48
C THR A 43 14.24 0.88 -10.01
N PRO A 44 12.95 1.13 -10.29
CA PRO A 44 12.29 2.33 -9.80
C PRO A 44 12.12 2.27 -8.28
N ASN A 45 12.17 3.44 -7.65
CA ASN A 45 11.91 3.65 -6.24
C ASN A 45 10.54 4.29 -6.04
N LEU A 46 9.96 4.09 -4.86
CA LEU A 46 8.69 4.71 -4.50
C LEU A 46 8.91 5.71 -3.35
N ILE A 47 8.33 6.91 -3.49
CA ILE A 47 8.18 7.84 -2.37
C ILE A 47 6.80 7.61 -1.78
N VAL A 48 6.75 7.26 -0.50
CA VAL A 48 5.53 6.85 0.20
C VAL A 48 5.33 7.63 1.49
N LYS A 49 4.09 7.73 1.98
CA LYS A 49 3.77 8.13 3.35
C LYS A 49 3.17 6.94 4.10
N GLN A 50 3.58 6.71 5.33
CA GLN A 50 3.06 5.66 6.19
C GLN A 50 1.90 6.18 7.05
N PHE A 51 0.89 5.34 7.27
CA PHE A 51 -0.11 5.57 8.31
C PHE A 51 0.48 5.18 9.67
N LEU A 52 0.55 6.13 10.61
CA LEU A 52 1.18 5.91 11.93
C LEU A 52 0.22 5.28 12.95
N ASN A 53 -1.08 5.41 12.70
CA ASN A 53 -2.11 4.84 13.55
C ASN A 53 -2.99 3.90 12.72
N CYS A 54 -2.61 2.63 12.71
CA CYS A 54 -3.33 1.53 12.09
C CYS A 54 -3.70 0.52 13.19
N TYR A 55 -4.96 0.09 13.21
CA TYR A 55 -5.38 -1.05 14.02
C TYR A 55 -6.20 -2.01 13.17
N GLU A 56 -6.08 -3.31 13.45
CA GLU A 56 -6.89 -4.33 12.79
C GLU A 56 -8.36 -4.10 13.15
N PHE A 57 -9.24 -4.12 12.15
CA PHE A 57 -10.67 -3.90 12.35
C PHE A 57 -11.34 -5.10 13.06
N GLY A 58 -10.74 -6.28 12.98
CA GLY A 58 -11.19 -7.47 13.70
C GLY A 58 -10.06 -8.50 13.86
N ASN A 59 -10.15 -9.28 14.93
CA ASN A 59 -9.13 -10.28 15.32
C ASN A 59 -9.35 -11.65 14.65
N THR A 60 -10.35 -11.76 13.76
CA THR A 60 -10.68 -12.99 13.04
C THR A 60 -10.74 -12.69 11.54
N PRO A 61 -9.97 -13.43 10.72
CA PRO A 61 -10.05 -13.29 9.27
C PRO A 61 -11.49 -13.55 8.81
N LEU A 62 -12.04 -12.66 7.98
CA LEU A 62 -13.22 -13.01 7.19
C LEU A 62 -12.79 -14.10 6.21
N SER A 63 -13.49 -15.23 6.22
CA SER A 63 -13.16 -16.41 5.42
C SER A 63 -13.23 -16.10 3.92
N SER A 64 -12.10 -15.65 3.39
CA SER A 64 -11.59 -15.83 2.04
C SER A 64 -10.06 -15.84 2.15
N PHE A 65 -9.56 -16.85 2.87
CA PHE A 65 -8.18 -17.25 3.17
C PHE A 65 -7.05 -16.22 3.48
N GLU A 66 -7.03 -14.97 3.00
CA GLU A 66 -5.86 -14.08 3.16
C GLU A 66 -6.20 -12.57 3.14
N ILE A 67 -7.43 -12.18 3.49
CA ILE A 67 -7.82 -10.77 3.55
C ILE A 67 -7.68 -10.22 4.97
N GLY A 68 -6.72 -9.31 5.18
CA GLY A 68 -6.58 -8.51 6.39
C GLY A 68 -7.28 -7.17 6.23
N VAL A 69 -8.07 -6.74 7.23
CA VAL A 69 -8.81 -5.46 7.19
C VAL A 69 -8.36 -4.57 8.35
N TYR A 70 -7.98 -3.33 8.04
CA TYR A 70 -7.40 -2.36 8.96
C TYR A 70 -8.20 -1.07 8.94
N VAL A 71 -8.31 -0.38 10.08
CA VAL A 71 -8.74 1.02 10.14
C VAL A 71 -7.51 1.90 10.29
N VAL A 72 -7.45 2.95 9.48
CA VAL A 72 -6.35 3.93 9.52
C VAL A 72 -6.88 5.33 9.74
N ASP A 73 -6.15 6.12 10.54
CA ASP A 73 -6.37 7.56 10.67
C ASP A 73 -5.55 8.32 9.62
N THR A 74 -6.26 8.92 8.67
CA THR A 74 -5.67 9.66 7.54
C THR A 74 -5.05 11.00 7.94
N THR A 75 -5.30 11.51 9.15
CA THR A 75 -4.67 12.75 9.64
C THR A 75 -3.28 12.50 10.24
N LYS A 76 -2.96 11.24 10.57
CA LYS A 76 -1.70 10.86 11.23
C LYS A 76 -0.81 10.05 10.30
N MET A 77 -0.25 10.73 9.31
CA MET A 77 0.72 10.14 8.38
C MET A 77 2.15 10.57 8.70
N SER A 78 3.12 9.72 8.37
CA SER A 78 4.53 10.07 8.42
C SER A 78 4.91 11.13 7.39
N GLU A 79 6.10 11.69 7.55
CA GLU A 79 6.79 12.36 6.45
C GLU A 79 7.08 11.37 5.30
N PRO A 80 7.20 11.85 4.05
CA PRO A 80 7.52 11.00 2.91
C PRO A 80 8.89 10.33 3.06
N TYR A 81 9.00 9.06 2.68
CA TYR A 81 10.27 8.33 2.65
C TYR A 81 10.35 7.39 1.45
N CYS A 82 11.56 6.90 1.16
CA CYS A 82 11.85 6.06 0.00
C CYS A 82 11.81 4.57 0.38
N ILE A 83 11.20 3.75 -0.46
CA ILE A 83 11.23 2.28 -0.36
C ILE A 83 11.67 1.65 -1.70
N ASN A 84 12.18 0.42 -1.64
CA ASN A 84 12.43 -0.40 -2.83
C ASN A 84 11.20 -1.25 -3.16
N LEU A 85 11.10 -1.71 -4.41
CA LEU A 85 10.01 -2.62 -4.81
C LEU A 85 10.01 -3.95 -4.06
N THR A 86 11.18 -4.43 -3.63
CA THR A 86 11.34 -5.67 -2.84
C THR A 86 10.71 -5.58 -1.46
N ASP A 87 10.44 -4.37 -0.98
CA ASP A 87 9.88 -4.14 0.35
C ASP A 87 8.35 -4.29 0.38
N ILE A 88 7.72 -4.53 -0.78
CA ILE A 88 6.27 -4.66 -0.94
C ILE A 88 5.84 -6.11 -0.67
N LYS A 89 4.88 -6.29 0.23
CA LYS A 89 4.30 -7.59 0.59
C LYS A 89 2.98 -7.85 -0.14
N TYR A 90 2.01 -6.93 -0.03
CA TYR A 90 0.67 -7.08 -0.60
C TYR A 90 0.11 -5.79 -1.21
N LYS A 91 -0.76 -5.91 -2.21
CA LYS A 91 -1.62 -4.80 -2.66
C LYS A 91 -2.71 -4.56 -1.63
N CYS A 92 -3.10 -3.31 -1.43
CA CYS A 92 -4.21 -2.95 -0.55
C CYS A 92 -5.32 -2.22 -1.29
N PHE A 93 -6.57 -2.44 -0.89
CA PHE A 93 -7.72 -1.63 -1.24
C PHE A 93 -8.01 -0.62 -0.15
N PHE A 94 -8.34 0.61 -0.52
CA PHE A 94 -8.67 1.69 0.40
C PHE A 94 -10.14 2.08 0.22
N ILE A 95 -10.86 2.17 1.32
CA ILE A 95 -12.25 2.60 1.39
C ILE A 95 -12.31 3.75 2.38
N GLY A 96 -12.46 4.98 1.89
CA GLY A 96 -12.63 6.15 2.72
C GLY A 96 -13.91 6.06 3.58
N LEU A 97 -13.79 6.36 4.87
CA LEU A 97 -14.90 6.51 5.79
C LEU A 97 -15.13 7.99 6.13
N THR A 98 -16.20 8.28 6.87
CA THR A 98 -16.41 9.63 7.40
C THR A 98 -15.35 9.99 8.46
N LYS A 99 -15.04 11.29 8.58
CA LYS A 99 -14.20 11.85 9.67
C LYS A 99 -12.77 11.30 9.72
N ASN A 100 -12.04 11.41 8.61
CA ASN A 100 -10.60 11.11 8.53
C ASN A 100 -10.20 9.64 8.77
N LEU A 101 -11.15 8.72 8.76
CA LEU A 101 -10.89 7.29 8.87
C LEU A 101 -10.96 6.64 7.49
N ALA A 102 -10.26 5.53 7.34
CA ALA A 102 -10.42 4.67 6.18
C ALA A 102 -10.24 3.20 6.54
N LEU A 103 -10.94 2.33 5.82
CA LEU A 103 -10.71 0.90 5.84
C LEU A 103 -9.69 0.54 4.77
N ILE A 104 -8.69 -0.24 5.15
CA ILE A 104 -7.71 -0.80 4.22
C ILE A 104 -7.80 -2.31 4.26
N SER A 105 -7.98 -2.92 3.10
CA SER A 105 -8.03 -4.37 2.94
C SER A 105 -6.80 -4.84 2.17
N SER A 106 -5.93 -5.65 2.78
CA SER A 106 -4.83 -6.29 2.06
C SER A 106 -5.36 -7.45 1.22
N LEU A 107 -4.88 -7.59 0.00
CA LEU A 107 -5.16 -8.73 -0.88
C LEU A 107 -3.90 -9.59 -1.03
N CYS A 108 -4.03 -10.86 -0.71
CA CYS A 108 -3.12 -11.87 -1.23
C CYS A 108 -3.84 -12.58 -2.38
N HIS A 109 -3.26 -12.54 -3.57
CA HIS A 109 -3.63 -13.45 -4.64
C HIS A 109 -2.62 -14.59 -4.60
N SER A 110 -3.01 -15.72 -4.01
CA SER A 110 -2.32 -16.98 -4.27
C SER A 110 -2.63 -17.38 -5.72
N ASP A 111 -1.59 -17.50 -6.56
CA ASP A 111 -1.71 -18.20 -7.84
C ASP A 111 -2.04 -19.65 -7.46
N SER A 112 -3.29 -20.07 -7.67
CA SER A 112 -3.72 -21.48 -7.58
C SER A 112 -3.05 -22.31 -8.67
#